data_AF-F7SYQ7-F1
#
_entry.id   AF-F7SYQ7-F1
#
_cell.length_a   1.000
_cell.length_b   1.000
_cell.length_c   1.000
_cell.angle_alpha   90.00
_cell.angle_beta   90.00
_cell.angle_gamma   90.00
#
_symmetry.space_group_name_H-M   'P 1'
#
loop_
_entity.id
_entity.type
_entity.pdbx_description
1 polymer ?
#
loop_
_entity_poly.entity_id
_entity_poly.type
_entity_poly.pdbx_seq_one_letter_code
_entity_poly.pdbx_strand_id
1 'polypeptide(L)' 'IRRVIYTTNAIESLNMQLRKIIKTRGHFPTDEAAIKLLWLALRNVLAKSVRATFDWKVAMNQFAILFGERFTAAR' A
#
# COMPACT_ATOMS: atom_id res chain seq x y z
N ILE A 1 -7.23 12.99 -9.58
CA ILE A 1 -6.00 12.29 -10.04
C ILE A 1 -4.75 12.76 -9.28
N ARG A 2 -4.27 14.01 -9.45
CA ARG A 2 -3.04 14.49 -8.75
C ARG A 2 -3.04 14.26 -7.24
N ARG A 3 -4.14 14.59 -6.56
CA ARG A 3 -4.31 14.32 -5.10
C ARG A 3 -4.21 12.83 -4.75
N VAL A 4 -4.60 11.92 -5.64
CA VAL A 4 -4.51 10.47 -5.38
C VAL A 4 -3.09 9.96 -5.64
N ILE A 5 -2.41 10.47 -6.68
CA ILE A 5 -1.08 10.03 -7.08
C ILE A 5 0.01 10.57 -6.16
N TYR A 6 -0.06 11.86 -5.80
CA TYR A 6 1.02 12.54 -5.08
C TYR A 6 0.91 12.43 -3.55
N THR A 7 -0.14 11.81 -3.00
CA THR A 7 -0.17 11.57 -1.55
C THR A 7 0.81 10.45 -1.21
N THR A 8 1.97 10.81 -0.68
CA THR A 8 2.94 9.88 -0.07
C THR A 8 2.41 9.26 1.21
N ASN A 9 1.32 9.80 1.79
CA ASN A 9 0.67 9.34 3.02
C ASN A 9 0.48 7.82 3.11
N ALA A 10 0.16 7.13 2.00
CA ALA A 10 -0.01 5.68 2.02
C ALA A 10 1.31 4.93 2.25
N ILE A 11 2.36 5.34 1.53
CA ILE A 11 3.71 4.77 1.64
C ILE A 11 4.35 5.16 2.99
N GLU A 12 4.19 6.41 3.41
CA GLU A 12 4.68 6.90 4.70
C GLU A 12 4.00 6.20 5.88
N SER A 13 2.67 6.02 5.81
CA SER A 13 1.91 5.27 6.83
C SER A 13 2.36 3.82 6.92
N LEU A 14 2.61 3.15 5.79
CA LEU A 14 3.15 1.80 5.77
C LEU A 14 4.55 1.75 6.40
N ASN A 15 5.44 2.64 5.99
CA ASN A 15 6.80 2.73 6.51
C ASN A 15 6.83 3.04 8.02
N MET A 16 5.92 3.90 8.50
CA MET A 16 5.77 4.18 9.92
C MET A 16 5.37 2.93 10.71
N GLN A 17 4.40 2.15 10.20
CA GLN A 17 3.96 0.92 10.84
C GLN A 17 5.07 -0.14 10.87
N LEU A 18 5.80 -0.32 9.77
CA LEU A 18 6.94 -1.22 9.71
C LEU A 18 8.04 -0.79 10.70
N ARG A 19 8.40 0.49 10.73
CA ARG A 19 9.35 1.05 11.72
C ARG A 19 8.90 0.78 13.17
N LYS A 20 7.61 0.93 13.47
CA LYS A 20 7.07 0.67 14.80
C LYS A 20 7.22 -0.80 15.24
N ILE A 21 7.17 -1.74 14.31
CA ILE A 21 7.30 -3.17 14.60
C ILE A 21 8.76 -3.57 14.75
N ILE A 22 9.65 -3.04 13.92
CA ILE A 22 11.08 -3.37 13.96
C ILE A 22 11.82 -2.65 15.10
N LYS A 23 11.38 -1.47 15.56
CA LYS A 23 12.11 -0.70 16.58
C LYS A 23 12.32 -1.43 17.91
N THR A 24 11.48 -2.43 18.21
CA THR A 24 11.58 -3.25 19.43
C THR A 24 12.40 -4.53 19.23
N ARG A 25 12.86 -4.80 18.00
CA ARG A 25 13.66 -5.97 17.61
C ARG A 25 15.05 -5.48 17.19
N GLY A 26 16.02 -5.58 18.11
CA GLY A 26 17.37 -5.06 17.90
C GLY A 26 18.24 -5.91 16.94
N HIS A 27 18.23 -7.24 17.11
CA HIS A 27 19.00 -8.16 16.27
C HIS A 27 18.12 -9.31 15.79
N PHE A 28 18.31 -9.71 14.53
CA PHE A 28 17.68 -10.87 13.94
C PHE A 28 18.71 -11.99 13.78
N PRO A 29 18.37 -13.24 14.15
CA PRO A 29 19.30 -14.35 14.10
C PRO A 29 19.63 -14.79 12.67
N THR A 30 18.72 -14.58 11.71
CA THR A 30 18.94 -14.82 10.28
C THR A 30 18.12 -13.83 9.44
N ASP A 31 18.48 -13.70 8.16
CA ASP A 31 17.73 -12.91 7.20
C ASP A 31 16.30 -13.45 7.00
N GLU A 32 16.10 -14.77 7.02
CA GLU A 32 14.74 -15.33 6.90
C GLU A 32 13.86 -14.93 8.09
N ALA A 33 14.42 -14.84 9.29
CA ALA A 33 13.69 -14.38 10.47
C ALA A 33 13.23 -12.92 10.32
N ALA A 34 14.07 -12.06 9.74
CA ALA A 34 13.72 -10.67 9.45
C ALA A 34 12.62 -10.58 8.36
N ILE A 35 12.77 -11.34 7.27
CA ILE A 35 11.79 -11.39 6.18
C ILE A 35 10.43 -11.89 6.69
N LYS A 36 10.42 -12.96 7.49
CA LYS A 36 9.18 -13.51 8.05
C LYS A 36 8.45 -12.51 8.94
N LEU A 37 9.20 -11.73 9.73
CA LEU A 37 8.62 -10.68 10.56
C LEU A 37 8.02 -9.55 9.71
N LEU A 38 8.71 -9.10 8.67
CA LEU A 38 8.17 -8.11 7.72
C LEU A 38 6.91 -8.64 7.02
N TRP A 39 6.91 -9.90 6.60
CA TRP A 39 5.73 -10.53 5.99
C TRP A 39 4.54 -10.56 6.95
N LEU A 40 4.75 -10.96 8.21
CA LEU A 40 3.69 -10.96 9.23
C LEU A 40 3.18 -9.55 9.51
N ALA A 41 4.07 -8.55 9.55
CA ALA A 41 3.71 -7.16 9.71
C ALA A 41 2.81 -6.68 8.56
N LEU A 42 3.22 -6.92 7.31
CA LEU A 42 2.44 -6.57 6.12
C LEU A 42 1.08 -7.26 6.11
N ARG A 43 1.03 -8.56 6.42
CA ARG A 43 -0.23 -9.31 6.53
C ARG A 43 -1.18 -8.70 7.55
N ASN A 44 -0.68 -8.31 8.71
CA ASN A 44 -1.49 -7.68 9.76
C ASN A 44 -1.98 -6.28 9.37
N VAL A 45 -1.19 -5.52 8.61
CA VAL A 45 -1.61 -4.22 8.06
C VAL A 45 -2.73 -4.42 7.03
N LEU A 46 -2.57 -5.38 6.12
CA LEU A 46 -3.54 -5.68 5.06
C LEU A 46 -4.84 -6.31 5.60
N ALA A 47 -4.78 -7.00 6.74
CA ALA A 47 -5.96 -7.55 7.41
C ALA A 47 -6.89 -6.46 7.98
N LYS A 48 -6.39 -5.23 8.16
CA LYS A 48 -7.22 -4.10 8.59
C LYS A 48 -7.97 -3.52 7.39
N SER A 49 -9.24 -3.18 7.59
CA SER A 49 -10.02 -2.47 6.58
C SER A 49 -9.36 -1.12 6.26
N VAL A 50 -8.88 -0.98 5.02
CA VAL A 50 -8.33 0.27 4.51
C VAL A 50 -9.49 1.06 3.91
N ARG A 51 -9.67 2.31 4.36
CA ARG A 51 -10.63 3.21 3.72
C ARG A 51 -10.22 3.46 2.28
N ALA A 52 -11.19 3.39 1.37
CA ALA A 52 -10.99 3.80 -0.01
C ALA A 52 -10.49 5.26 -0.06
N THR A 53 -9.55 5.54 -0.96
CA THR A 53 -9.06 6.90 -1.18
C THR A 53 -10.21 7.82 -1.55
N PHE A 54 -10.25 9.00 -0.92
CA PHE A 54 -11.24 10.03 -1.21
C PHE A 54 -11.24 10.36 -2.72
N ASP A 55 -12.42 10.46 -3.32
CA ASP A 55 -12.62 10.70 -4.76
C ASP A 55 -12.04 9.63 -5.71
N TRP A 56 -11.71 8.42 -5.24
CA TRP A 56 -11.16 7.37 -6.10
C TRP A 56 -12.05 7.07 -7.31
N LYS A 57 -13.38 7.02 -7.13
CA LYS A 57 -14.34 6.79 -8.22
C LYS A 57 -14.27 7.87 -9.30
N VAL A 58 -14.12 9.14 -8.90
CA VAL A 58 -13.99 10.26 -9.85
C VAL A 58 -12.66 10.18 -10.59
N ALA A 59 -11.57 9.87 -9.89
CA ALA A 59 -10.27 9.66 -10.52
C ALA A 59 -10.29 8.46 -11.50
N MET A 60 -10.98 7.38 -11.15
CA MET A 60 -11.14 6.20 -12.00
C MET A 60 -11.84 6.52 -13.31
N ASN A 61 -12.93 7.30 -13.27
CA ASN A 61 -13.63 7.73 -14.48
C ASN A 61 -12.71 8.54 -15.41
N GLN A 62 -11.86 9.39 -14.85
CA GLN A 62 -10.88 10.15 -15.63
C GLN A 62 -9.80 9.24 -16.23
N PHE A 63 -9.35 8.20 -15.52
CA PHE A 63 -8.43 7.21 -16.07
C PHE A 63 -9.08 6.38 -17.18
N ALA A 64 -10.36 6.03 -17.06
CA ALA A 64 -11.10 5.29 -18.08
C ALA A 64 -11.26 6.11 -19.38
N ILE A 65 -11.40 7.44 -19.29
CA ILE A 65 -11.43 8.31 -20.48
C ILE A 65 -10.05 8.38 -21.14
N LEU A 66 -8.98 8.55 -20.34
CA LEU A 66 -7.62 8.73 -20.86
C LEU A 66 -6.97 7.44 -21.37
N PHE A 67 -7.32 6.30 -20.79
CA PHE A 67 -6.69 5.00 -21.05
C PHE A 67 -7.75 3.93 -21.37
N GLY A 68 -8.78 4.31 -22.12
CA GLY A 68 -9.95 3.47 -22.39
C GLY A 68 -9.58 2.09 -22.92
N GLU A 69 -8.58 1.98 -23.80
CA GLU A 69 -8.13 0.69 -24.34
C GLU A 69 -7.62 -0.28 -23.25
N ARG A 70 -7.09 0.21 -22.12
CA ARG A 70 -6.61 -0.63 -21.01
C ARG A 70 -7.75 -1.14 -20.11
N PHE A 71 -8.93 -0.53 -20.19
CA PHE A 71 -10.12 -0.98 -19.45
C PHE A 71 -10.95 -1.97 -20.27
N THR A 72 -10.91 -1.88 -21.60
CA THR A 72 -11.67 -2.77 -22.50
C THR A 72 -10.89 -3.97 -23.03
N ALA A 73 -9.55 -3.95 -22.97
CA ALA A 73 -8.70 -5.06 -23.42
C ALA A 73 -8.70 -6.30 -22.51
N ALA A 74 -9.39 -6.28 -21.36
CA ALA A 74 -9.51 -7.45 -20.49
C ALA A 74 -10.65 -8.41 -20.91
N ARG A 75 -10.79 -8.65 -22.22
CA ARG A 75 -11.77 -9.61 -22.76
C ARG A 75 -11.07 -10.83 -23.35
#